data_AF-A0AAJ6VZ85-F1
#
_entry.id   AF-A0AAJ6VZ85-F1
#
_cell.length_a   1.000
_cell.length_b   1.000
_cell.length_c   1.000
_cell.angle_alpha   90.00
_cell.angle_beta   90.00
_cell.angle_gamma   90.00
#
_symmetry.space_group_name_H-M   'P 1'
#
loop_
_entity.id
_entity.type
_entity.pdbx_description
1 polymer ?
#
loop_
_entity_poly.entity_id
_entity_poly.type
_entity_poly.pdbx_seq_one_letter_code
_entity_poly.pdbx_strand_id
1 'polypeptide(L)'
;MDFTLVNASELLTRFTYYDYAVFIVMLMFSGALGLYCAFSGGPQNTIRQLLVADGQLPPVLVSTSLMASFISASFILGNVAEIHQHGTMYFLTVLSYCISIPVTAHLFMPVFYRSGTLTCYEYLELRFNRILRCAAVACYLVQMFMYIAIQLYAPALALSNVTGMKLWTAVIAIGAVCTVYTSVGGIKAVVYTDSFQALCMIIALLVVVILGIDEVGGLAHIWDVANKGGRIRFDE
;
A
#
# COMPACT_ATOMS: atom_id res chain seq x y z
N MET A 1 -12.19 -14.08 -26.30
CA MET A 1 -11.95 -12.63 -26.35
C MET A 1 -10.46 -12.47 -26.13
N ASP A 2 -9.70 -12.30 -27.22
CA ASP A 2 -8.26 -12.11 -27.14
C ASP A 2 -8.01 -10.81 -26.37
N PHE A 3 -7.58 -10.93 -25.11
CA PHE A 3 -6.91 -9.86 -24.39
C PHE A 3 -5.56 -9.67 -25.09
N THR A 4 -5.60 -9.05 -26.27
CA THR A 4 -4.42 -8.48 -26.88
C THR A 4 -3.85 -7.52 -25.85
N LEU A 5 -2.67 -7.84 -25.32
CA LEU A 5 -1.93 -6.96 -24.44
C LEU A 5 -1.87 -5.61 -25.17
N VAL A 6 -2.60 -4.61 -24.68
CA VAL A 6 -2.61 -3.27 -25.25
C VAL A 6 -1.15 -2.88 -25.44
N ASN A 7 -0.74 -2.67 -26.69
CA ASN A 7 0.65 -2.37 -27.00
C ASN A 7 1.02 -1.09 -26.25
N ALA A 8 2.25 -1.02 -25.69
CA ALA A 8 2.69 0.16 -24.95
C ALA A 8 2.50 1.46 -25.76
N SER A 9 2.59 1.39 -27.09
CA SER A 9 2.29 2.50 -28.01
C SER A 9 0.82 2.97 -27.99
N GLU A 10 -0.15 2.08 -27.83
CA GLU A 10 -1.57 2.47 -27.67
C GLU A 10 -1.81 3.13 -26.31
N LEU A 11 -1.16 2.66 -25.24
CA LEU A 11 -1.23 3.29 -23.92
C LEU A 11 -0.66 4.71 -23.94
N LEU A 12 0.48 4.91 -24.62
CA LEU A 12 1.09 6.23 -24.81
C LEU A 12 0.17 7.21 -25.56
N THR A 13 -0.65 6.69 -26.48
CA THR A 13 -1.58 7.50 -27.28
C THR A 13 -2.88 7.81 -26.53
N ARG A 14 -3.26 6.96 -25.55
CA ARG A 14 -4.44 7.15 -24.70
C ARG A 14 -4.18 8.10 -23.52
N PHE A 15 -2.94 8.22 -23.06
CA PHE A 15 -2.60 9.12 -21.95
C PHE A 15 -2.65 10.58 -22.41
N THR A 16 -3.66 11.29 -21.91
CA THR A 16 -3.90 12.69 -22.25
C THR A 16 -3.17 13.60 -21.26
N TYR A 17 -2.94 14.86 -21.62
CA TYR A 17 -2.36 15.86 -20.70
C TYR A 17 -3.14 15.98 -19.37
N TYR A 18 -4.42 15.64 -19.36
CA TYR A 18 -5.25 15.58 -18.15
C TYR A 18 -4.77 14.52 -17.15
N ASP A 19 -4.30 13.36 -17.60
CA ASP A 19 -3.85 12.29 -16.71
C ASP A 19 -2.55 12.65 -16.00
N TYR A 20 -1.63 13.30 -16.73
CA TYR A 20 -0.42 13.89 -16.16
C TYR A 20 -0.74 14.99 -15.14
N ALA A 21 -1.72 15.85 -15.45
CA ALA A 21 -2.17 16.89 -14.53
C ALA A 21 -2.74 16.29 -13.25
N VAL A 22 -3.59 15.26 -13.33
CA VAL A 22 -4.14 14.56 -12.16
C VAL A 22 -3.03 13.90 -11.33
N PHE A 23 -2.07 13.24 -11.97
CA PHE A 23 -0.95 12.60 -11.27
C PHE A 23 -0.07 13.61 -10.53
N ILE A 24 0.31 14.72 -11.19
CA ILE A 24 1.10 15.78 -10.57
C ILE A 24 0.32 16.46 -9.45
N VAL A 25 -0.96 16.77 -9.66
CA VAL A 25 -1.82 17.39 -8.63
C VAL A 25 -1.96 16.45 -7.44
N MET A 26 -2.15 15.15 -7.65
CA MET A 26 -2.23 14.17 -6.56
C MET A 26 -0.93 14.13 -5.75
N LEU A 27 0.23 14.03 -6.41
CA LEU A 27 1.53 14.00 -5.75
C LEU A 27 1.84 15.31 -5.01
N MET A 28 1.55 16.45 -5.65
CA MET A 28 1.71 17.77 -5.05
C MET A 28 0.77 17.96 -3.87
N PHE A 29 -0.47 17.50 -3.96
CA PHE A 29 -1.44 17.59 -2.87
C PHE A 29 -1.05 16.69 -1.69
N SER A 30 -0.61 15.45 -1.94
CA SER A 30 -0.12 14.58 -0.86
C SER A 30 1.17 15.11 -0.24
N GLY A 31 2.11 15.59 -1.06
CA GLY A 31 3.35 16.20 -0.57
C GLY A 31 3.09 17.49 0.21
N ALA A 32 2.19 18.34 -0.27
CA ALA A 32 1.80 19.59 0.39
C ALA A 32 1.02 19.33 1.68
N LEU A 33 0.12 18.34 1.73
CA LEU A 33 -0.53 17.90 2.96
C LEU A 33 0.49 17.40 3.98
N GLY A 34 1.45 16.58 3.54
CA GLY A 34 2.54 16.09 4.38
C GLY A 34 3.37 17.23 4.96
N LEU A 35 3.82 18.16 4.11
CA LEU A 35 4.57 19.34 4.52
C LEU A 35 3.74 20.28 5.41
N TYR A 36 2.48 20.55 5.07
CA TYR A 36 1.59 21.39 5.86
C TYR A 36 1.37 20.81 7.26
N CYS A 37 1.11 19.51 7.37
CA CYS A 37 0.99 18.83 8.67
C CYS A 37 2.31 18.80 9.44
N ALA A 38 3.45 18.76 8.75
CA ALA A 38 4.78 18.84 9.37
C ALA A 38 5.05 20.22 9.96
N PHE A 39 4.80 21.29 9.19
CA PHE A 39 5.04 22.67 9.62
C PHE A 39 4.01 23.18 10.64
N SER A 40 2.76 22.70 10.57
CA SER A 40 1.70 23.05 11.53
C SER A 40 1.84 22.29 12.87
N GLY A 41 2.69 21.26 12.92
CA GLY A 41 2.87 20.40 14.09
C GLY A 41 3.81 20.90 15.20
N GLY A 42 4.52 22.02 15.00
CA GLY A 42 5.57 22.50 15.90
C GLY A 42 6.85 21.64 15.89
N PRO A 43 7.95 22.08 16.52
CA PRO A 43 9.20 21.33 16.55
C PRO A 43 9.02 20.00 17.31
N GLN A 44 9.21 18.89 16.59
CA GLN A 44 9.14 17.53 17.15
C GLN A 44 10.42 17.23 17.94
N ASN A 45 10.49 17.70 19.17
CA ASN A 45 11.73 17.66 19.98
C ASN A 45 11.99 16.30 20.65
N THR A 46 11.06 15.34 20.57
CA THR A 46 11.20 14.03 21.24
C THR A 46 10.94 12.87 20.27
N ILE A 47 11.77 11.82 20.35
CA ILE A 47 11.64 10.58 19.54
C ILE A 47 10.23 9.99 19.63
N ARG A 48 9.61 10.05 20.81
CA ARG A 48 8.23 9.59 21.04
C ARG A 48 7.18 10.39 20.27
N GLN A 49 7.40 11.68 20.09
CA GLN A 49 6.52 12.55 19.29
C GLN A 49 6.69 12.25 17.79
N LEU A 50 7.92 11.98 17.35
CA LEU A 50 8.23 11.56 15.98
C LEU A 50 7.66 10.18 15.63
N LEU A 51 7.69 9.22 16.56
CA LEU A 51 7.34 7.81 16.32
C LEU A 51 5.91 7.43 16.73
N VAL A 52 5.29 8.14 17.68
CA VAL A 52 3.97 7.78 18.24
C VAL A 52 2.97 8.94 18.17
N ALA A 53 3.39 10.13 17.73
CA ALA A 53 2.54 11.32 17.65
C ALA A 53 1.78 11.60 18.97
N ASP A 54 2.44 11.36 20.11
CA ASP A 54 1.92 11.49 21.48
C ASP A 54 0.60 10.72 21.78
N GLY A 55 0.23 9.75 20.95
CA GLY A 55 -1.02 8.98 21.12
C GLY A 55 -2.30 9.79 20.92
N GLN A 56 -2.21 10.98 20.32
CA GLN A 56 -3.36 11.87 20.09
C GLN A 56 -4.03 11.69 18.72
N LEU A 57 -3.62 10.69 17.95
CA LEU A 57 -4.20 10.43 16.64
C LEU A 57 -5.58 9.76 16.79
N PRO A 58 -6.60 10.23 16.06
CA PRO A 58 -7.92 9.61 16.11
C PRO A 58 -7.85 8.15 15.64
N PRO A 59 -8.49 7.19 16.34
CA PRO A 59 -8.35 5.76 16.05
C PRO A 59 -8.67 5.40 14.59
N VAL A 60 -9.70 6.04 14.02
CA VAL A 60 -10.10 5.84 12.62
C VAL A 60 -8.96 6.17 11.66
N LEU A 61 -8.26 7.28 11.88
CA LEU A 61 -7.15 7.71 11.02
C LEU A 61 -5.95 6.78 11.12
N VAL A 62 -5.68 6.28 12.34
CA VAL A 62 -4.62 5.29 12.56
C VAL A 62 -4.98 3.97 11.85
N SER A 63 -6.23 3.52 11.94
CA SER A 63 -6.69 2.31 11.25
C SER A 63 -6.63 2.45 9.73
N THR A 64 -7.03 3.60 9.17
CA THR A 64 -6.97 3.85 7.73
C THR A 64 -5.54 3.93 7.22
N SER A 65 -4.63 4.58 7.96
CA SER A 65 -3.21 4.61 7.60
C SER A 65 -2.57 3.23 7.72
N LEU A 66 -2.88 2.46 8.77
CA LEU A 66 -2.38 1.09 8.91
C LEU A 66 -2.85 0.21 7.74
N MET A 67 -4.12 0.33 7.35
CA MET A 67 -4.65 -0.32 6.15
C MET A 67 -3.93 0.16 4.87
N ALA A 68 -3.70 1.47 4.72
CA ALA A 68 -2.98 2.04 3.59
C ALA A 68 -1.57 1.46 3.45
N SER A 69 -0.86 1.30 4.56
CA SER A 69 0.49 0.73 4.57
C SER A 69 0.53 -0.73 4.11
N PHE A 70 -0.56 -1.49 4.33
CA PHE A 70 -0.68 -2.86 3.82
C PHE A 70 -1.12 -2.92 2.35
N ILE A 71 -1.97 -1.99 1.91
CA ILE A 71 -2.50 -1.94 0.55
C ILE A 71 -1.54 -1.14 -0.34
N SER A 72 -0.55 -1.82 -0.92
CA SER A 72 0.36 -1.24 -1.90
C SER A 72 -0.13 -1.44 -3.34
N ALA A 73 0.36 -0.62 -4.28
CA ALA A 73 0.11 -0.81 -5.72
C ALA A 73 0.54 -2.22 -6.19
N SER A 74 1.67 -2.73 -5.69
CA SER A 74 2.13 -4.09 -5.96
C SER A 74 1.17 -5.16 -5.44
N PHE A 75 0.50 -4.89 -4.32
CA PHE A 75 -0.48 -5.81 -3.73
C PHE A 75 -1.73 -5.90 -4.62
N ILE A 76 -2.25 -4.76 -5.09
CA ILE A 76 -3.42 -4.74 -5.98
C ILE A 76 -3.11 -5.45 -7.31
N LEU A 77 -2.03 -5.04 -8.00
CA LEU A 77 -1.65 -5.63 -9.29
C LEU A 77 -1.27 -7.11 -9.15
N GLY A 78 -0.54 -7.45 -8.10
CA GLY A 78 -0.13 -8.82 -7.81
C GLY A 78 -1.31 -9.74 -7.55
N ASN A 79 -2.28 -9.31 -6.73
CA ASN A 79 -3.45 -10.14 -6.42
C ASN A 79 -4.37 -10.32 -7.63
N VAL A 80 -4.54 -9.29 -8.46
CA VAL A 80 -5.33 -9.43 -9.70
C VAL A 80 -4.66 -10.42 -10.66
N ALA A 81 -3.34 -10.35 -10.81
CA ALA A 81 -2.59 -11.31 -11.63
C ALA A 81 -2.69 -12.73 -11.07
N GLU A 82 -2.60 -12.88 -9.75
CA GLU A 82 -2.69 -14.16 -9.05
C GLU A 82 -4.07 -14.81 -9.24
N ILE A 83 -5.15 -14.06 -9.00
CA ILE A 83 -6.53 -14.54 -9.21
C ILE A 83 -6.77 -14.89 -10.69
N HIS A 84 -6.18 -14.13 -11.61
CA HIS A 84 -6.33 -14.41 -13.03
C HIS A 84 -5.63 -15.71 -13.48
N GLN A 85 -4.49 -16.05 -12.87
CA GLN A 85 -3.70 -17.24 -13.22
C GLN A 85 -4.10 -18.49 -12.42
N HIS A 86 -4.27 -18.35 -11.11
CA HIS A 86 -4.50 -19.46 -10.17
C HIS A 86 -5.98 -19.59 -9.74
N GLY A 87 -6.83 -18.65 -10.14
CA GLY A 87 -8.28 -18.75 -9.96
C GLY A 87 -8.80 -18.29 -8.61
N THR A 88 -10.01 -18.74 -8.27
CA THR A 88 -10.82 -18.24 -7.15
C THR A 88 -10.35 -18.74 -5.77
N MET A 89 -9.45 -19.73 -5.72
CA MET A 89 -8.90 -20.30 -4.48
C MET A 89 -8.22 -19.24 -3.59
N TYR A 90 -7.72 -18.15 -4.19
CA TYR A 90 -7.18 -16.99 -3.47
C TYR A 90 -8.16 -16.41 -2.43
N PHE A 91 -9.46 -16.63 -2.58
CA PHE A 91 -10.48 -16.25 -1.60
C PHE A 91 -10.21 -16.81 -0.18
N LEU A 92 -9.56 -17.98 -0.05
CA LEU A 92 -9.18 -18.55 1.25
C LEU A 92 -8.20 -17.64 2.03
N THR A 93 -7.37 -16.87 1.33
CA THR A 93 -6.49 -15.88 1.95
C THR A 93 -7.29 -14.76 2.62
N VAL A 94 -8.38 -14.32 1.99
CA VAL A 94 -9.30 -13.31 2.56
C VAL A 94 -9.93 -13.84 3.84
N LEU A 95 -10.43 -15.08 3.82
CA LEU A 95 -11.01 -15.73 5.01
C LEU A 95 -9.97 -15.84 6.15
N SER A 96 -8.73 -16.17 5.81
CA SER A 96 -7.62 -16.25 6.77
C SER A 96 -7.34 -14.90 7.43
N TYR A 97 -7.36 -13.80 6.67
CA TYR A 97 -7.22 -12.45 7.24
C TYR A 97 -8.39 -12.06 8.15
N CYS A 98 -9.62 -12.43 7.79
CA CYS A 98 -10.80 -12.18 8.64
C CYS A 98 -10.68 -12.81 10.03
N ILE A 99 -10.00 -13.94 10.16
CA ILE A 99 -9.77 -14.62 11.45
C ILE A 99 -8.50 -14.09 12.13
N SER A 100 -7.42 -13.89 11.37
CA SER A 100 -6.12 -13.48 11.92
C SER A 100 -6.14 -12.08 12.55
N ILE A 101 -6.88 -11.13 11.95
CA ILE A 101 -6.94 -9.74 12.45
C ILE A 101 -7.56 -9.65 13.86
N PRO A 102 -8.77 -10.20 14.13
CA PRO A 102 -9.33 -10.19 15.48
C PRO A 102 -8.47 -10.93 16.51
N VAL A 103 -7.91 -12.09 16.13
CA VAL A 103 -7.04 -12.87 17.02
C VAL A 103 -5.81 -12.05 17.42
N THR A 104 -5.19 -11.38 16.44
CA THR A 104 -4.03 -10.52 16.70
C THR A 104 -4.39 -9.32 17.58
N ALA A 105 -5.53 -8.68 17.29
CA ALA A 105 -6.02 -7.54 18.05
C ALA A 105 -6.36 -7.89 19.50
N HIS A 106 -6.94 -9.05 19.77
CA HIS A 106 -7.33 -9.43 21.14
C HIS A 106 -6.23 -10.11 21.96
N LEU A 107 -5.31 -10.84 21.33
CA LEU A 107 -4.26 -11.57 22.05
C LEU A 107 -2.95 -10.80 22.16
N PHE A 108 -2.49 -10.18 21.06
CA PHE A 108 -1.16 -9.58 21.02
C PHE A 108 -1.17 -8.10 21.40
N MET A 109 -2.16 -7.33 20.91
CA MET A 109 -2.28 -5.90 21.24
C MET A 109 -2.27 -5.59 22.75
N PRO A 110 -3.03 -6.27 23.63
CA PRO A 110 -3.03 -5.93 25.05
C PRO A 110 -1.68 -6.18 25.73
N VAL A 111 -0.87 -7.11 25.22
CA VAL A 111 0.47 -7.39 25.76
C VAL A 111 1.40 -6.19 25.51
N PHE A 112 1.42 -5.67 24.28
CA PHE A 112 2.24 -4.52 23.91
C PHE A 112 1.78 -3.21 24.59
N TYR A 113 0.46 -3.02 24.75
CA TYR A 113 -0.05 -1.84 25.46
C TYR A 113 0.29 -1.87 26.95
N ARG A 114 0.24 -3.06 27.59
CA ARG A 114 0.59 -3.20 29.02
C ARG A 114 2.09 -3.08 29.28
N SER A 115 2.95 -3.49 28.34
CA SER A 115 4.40 -3.36 28.50
C SER A 115 4.92 -1.94 28.34
N GLY A 116 4.13 -1.01 27.80
CA GLY A 116 4.53 0.40 27.61
C GLY A 116 5.71 0.59 26.65
N THR A 117 6.09 -0.46 25.92
CA THR A 117 7.21 -0.48 24.99
C THR A 117 6.88 0.30 23.73
N LEU A 118 7.83 1.11 23.25
CA LEU A 118 7.65 1.91 22.04
C LEU A 118 7.75 1.05 20.77
N THR A 119 8.48 -0.07 20.84
CA THR A 119 8.68 -0.98 19.71
C THR A 119 8.45 -2.43 20.10
N CYS A 120 7.97 -3.26 19.17
CA CYS A 120 7.81 -4.70 19.39
C CYS A 120 9.14 -5.40 19.73
N TYR A 121 10.26 -4.88 19.21
CA TYR A 121 11.60 -5.43 19.47
C TYR A 121 12.13 -5.12 20.86
N GLU A 122 11.70 -4.00 21.45
CA GLU A 122 11.99 -3.67 22.84
C GLU A 122 11.31 -4.65 23.80
N TYR A 123 10.08 -5.08 23.48
CA TYR A 123 9.43 -6.18 24.21
C TYR A 123 10.24 -7.49 24.13
N LEU A 124 10.86 -7.78 22.97
CA LEU A 124 11.73 -8.94 22.81
C LEU A 124 12.97 -8.87 23.72
N GLU A 125 13.55 -7.69 23.91
CA GLU A 125 14.67 -7.49 24.83
C GLU A 125 14.25 -7.68 26.29
N LEU A 126 13.10 -7.13 26.68
CA LEU A 126 12.56 -7.30 28.04
C LEU A 126 12.24 -8.76 28.35
N ARG A 127 11.78 -9.54 27.37
CA ARG A 127 11.37 -10.93 27.56
C ARG A 127 12.52 -11.92 27.49
N PHE A 128 13.46 -11.69 26.58
CA PHE A 128 14.57 -12.61 26.30
C PHE A 128 15.90 -11.95 26.65
N ASN A 129 16.55 -11.30 25.67
CA ASN A 129 17.88 -10.72 25.80
C ASN A 129 18.14 -9.70 24.67
N ARG A 130 19.10 -8.80 24.88
CA ARG A 130 19.53 -7.79 23.88
C ARG A 130 20.06 -8.40 22.57
N ILE A 131 20.72 -9.57 22.65
CA ILE A 131 21.24 -10.27 21.46
C ILE A 131 20.09 -10.64 20.51
N LEU A 132 18.99 -11.16 21.06
CA LEU A 132 17.82 -11.54 20.27
C LEU A 132 17.15 -10.32 19.63
N ARG A 133 17.08 -9.18 20.35
CA ARG A 133 16.63 -7.90 19.79
C ARG A 133 17.48 -7.48 18.59
N CYS A 134 18.81 -7.48 18.73
CA CYS A 134 19.70 -7.10 17.63
C CYS A 134 19.55 -8.03 16.42
N ALA A 135 19.46 -9.34 16.63
CA ALA A 135 19.24 -10.31 15.56
C ALA A 135 17.89 -10.07 14.84
N ALA A 136 16.80 -9.90 15.61
CA ALA A 136 15.48 -9.66 15.05
C ALA A 136 15.41 -8.35 14.25
N VAL A 137 16.01 -7.27 14.76
CA VAL A 137 16.09 -5.99 14.05
C VAL A 137 16.94 -6.11 12.78
N ALA A 138 18.07 -6.82 12.83
CA ALA A 138 18.90 -7.04 11.65
C ALA A 138 18.16 -7.81 10.54
N CYS A 139 17.49 -8.92 10.90
CA CYS A 139 16.65 -9.68 9.97
C CYS A 139 15.53 -8.81 9.39
N TYR A 140 14.86 -8.00 10.23
CA TYR A 140 13.82 -7.09 9.78
C TYR A 140 14.33 -6.03 8.82
N LEU A 141 15.51 -5.44 9.06
CA LEU A 141 16.08 -4.44 8.16
C LEU A 141 16.38 -5.03 6.77
N VAL A 142 16.91 -6.26 6.71
CA VAL A 142 17.15 -6.96 5.43
C VAL A 142 15.84 -7.24 4.71
N GLN A 143 14.83 -7.77 5.41
CA GLN A 143 13.51 -8.02 4.85
C GLN A 143 12.87 -6.73 4.34
N MET A 144 12.93 -5.65 5.13
CA MET A 144 12.31 -4.38 4.81
C MET A 144 12.98 -3.71 3.60
N PHE A 145 14.30 -3.85 3.46
CA PHE A 145 15.01 -3.35 2.28
C PHE A 145 14.52 -4.02 0.99
N MET A 146 14.39 -5.35 0.99
CA MET A 146 13.84 -6.09 -0.15
C MET A 146 12.39 -5.70 -0.44
N TYR A 147 11.59 -5.56 0.62
CA TYR A 147 10.18 -5.19 0.50
C TYR A 147 9.98 -3.81 -0.14
N ILE A 148 10.67 -2.79 0.36
CA ILE A 148 10.58 -1.42 -0.19
C ILE A 148 11.07 -1.36 -1.63
N ALA A 149 12.12 -2.13 -1.98
CA ALA A 149 12.62 -2.19 -3.35
C ALA A 149 11.55 -2.69 -4.34
N ILE A 150 10.84 -3.77 -3.99
CA ILE A 150 9.74 -4.32 -4.82
C ILE A 150 8.56 -3.34 -4.88
N GLN A 151 8.23 -2.71 -3.75
CA GLN A 151 7.15 -1.72 -3.70
C GLN A 151 7.44 -0.47 -4.52
N LEU A 152 8.69 -0.02 -4.61
CA LEU A 152 9.08 1.11 -5.45
C LEU A 152 9.11 0.74 -6.93
N TYR A 153 9.46 -0.52 -7.24
CA TYR A 153 9.57 -0.99 -8.62
C TYR A 153 8.24 -1.06 -9.36
N ALA A 154 7.18 -1.61 -8.75
CA ALA A 154 5.89 -1.77 -9.43
C ALA A 154 5.26 -0.46 -9.95
N PRO A 155 5.14 0.62 -9.16
CA PRO A 155 4.61 1.89 -9.66
C PRO A 155 5.56 2.56 -10.66
N ALA A 156 6.88 2.38 -10.51
CA ALA A 156 7.85 2.90 -11.49
C ALA A 156 7.74 2.17 -12.85
N LEU A 157 7.49 0.86 -12.83
CA LEU A 157 7.24 0.08 -14.05
C LEU A 157 5.93 0.50 -14.72
N ALA A 158 4.86 0.64 -13.94
CA ALA A 158 3.59 1.17 -14.44
C ALA A 158 3.77 2.55 -15.07
N LEU A 159 4.47 3.48 -14.39
CA LEU A 159 4.74 4.81 -14.91
C LEU A 159 5.62 4.78 -16.17
N SER A 160 6.63 3.92 -16.23
CA SER A 160 7.51 3.76 -17.40
C SER A 160 6.75 3.28 -18.64
N ASN A 161 5.85 2.31 -18.48
CA ASN A 161 5.02 1.81 -19.58
C ASN A 161 4.04 2.85 -20.13
N VAL A 162 3.60 3.77 -19.26
CA VAL A 162 2.56 4.75 -19.57
C VAL A 162 3.14 6.07 -20.09
N THR A 163 4.35 6.42 -19.68
CA THR A 163 5.03 7.66 -20.07
C THR A 163 6.09 7.46 -21.16
N GLY A 164 6.52 6.21 -21.38
CA GLY A 164 7.61 5.86 -22.29
C GLY A 164 8.99 6.29 -21.77
N MET A 165 9.07 6.80 -20.54
CA MET A 165 10.32 7.17 -19.90
C MET A 165 11.11 5.92 -19.51
N LYS A 166 12.44 6.06 -19.45
CA LYS A 166 13.32 4.99 -18.95
C LYS A 166 12.94 4.65 -17.51
N LEU A 167 12.74 3.35 -17.23
CA LEU A 167 12.39 2.81 -15.92
C LEU A 167 13.27 3.37 -14.78
N TRP A 168 14.58 3.44 -14.98
CA TRP A 168 15.52 3.98 -13.99
C TRP A 168 15.25 5.44 -13.62
N THR A 169 14.81 6.26 -14.58
CA THR A 169 14.44 7.66 -14.33
C THR A 169 13.16 7.74 -13.49
N ALA A 170 12.17 6.88 -13.77
CA ALA A 170 10.93 6.80 -12.99
C ALA A 170 11.21 6.37 -11.53
N VAL A 171 12.06 5.36 -11.33
CA VAL A 171 12.46 4.86 -9.99
C VAL A 171 13.10 5.98 -9.17
N ILE A 172 14.07 6.70 -9.74
CA ILE A 172 14.77 7.78 -9.04
C ILE A 172 13.82 8.93 -8.71
N ALA A 173 12.93 9.31 -9.64
CA ALA A 173 11.98 10.41 -9.44
C ALA A 173 10.99 10.11 -8.29
N ILE A 174 10.33 8.94 -8.33
CA ILE A 174 9.37 8.53 -7.30
C ILE A 174 10.09 8.38 -5.94
N GLY A 175 11.26 7.73 -5.93
CA GLY A 175 12.05 7.54 -4.71
C GLY A 175 12.51 8.84 -4.07
N ALA A 176 12.94 9.82 -4.88
CA ALA A 176 13.35 11.13 -4.40
C ALA A 176 12.19 11.90 -3.76
N VAL A 177 11.04 11.97 -4.44
CA VAL A 177 9.83 12.63 -3.89
C VAL A 177 9.42 11.94 -2.58
N CYS A 178 9.38 10.61 -2.56
CA CYS A 178 9.03 9.81 -1.39
C CYS A 178 9.95 10.07 -0.18
N THR A 179 11.25 10.07 -0.42
CA THR A 179 12.25 10.31 0.63
C THR A 179 12.15 11.73 1.19
N VAL A 180 11.96 12.74 0.33
CA VAL A 180 11.88 14.13 0.76
C VAL A 180 10.66 14.38 1.63
N TYR A 181 9.45 13.98 1.20
CA TYR A 181 8.27 14.24 2.02
C TYR A 181 8.26 13.42 3.32
N THR A 182 8.78 12.18 3.30
CA THR A 182 8.80 11.31 4.49
C THR A 182 9.82 11.81 5.51
N SER A 183 11.00 12.28 5.07
CA SER A 183 12.04 12.79 5.96
C SER A 183 11.65 14.09 6.65
N VAL A 184 10.87 14.95 6.00
CA VAL A 184 10.40 16.22 6.57
C VAL A 184 9.15 16.03 7.44
N GLY A 185 8.28 15.07 7.11
CA GLY A 185 6.96 14.93 7.72
C GLY A 185 6.86 14.27 9.10
N GLY A 186 7.70 13.26 9.38
CA GLY A 186 7.52 12.38 10.55
C GLY A 186 6.23 11.54 10.48
N ILE A 187 5.99 10.69 11.50
CA ILE A 187 4.88 9.71 11.42
C ILE A 187 3.49 10.37 11.36
N LYS A 188 3.32 11.54 11.99
CA LYS A 188 2.05 12.27 11.99
C LYS A 188 1.66 12.67 10.58
N ALA A 189 2.58 13.30 9.83
CA ALA A 189 2.32 13.71 8.45
C ALA A 189 2.05 12.49 7.55
N VAL A 190 2.85 11.43 7.71
CA VAL A 190 2.68 10.17 6.95
C VAL A 190 1.29 9.58 7.16
N VAL A 191 0.79 9.53 8.40
CA VAL A 191 -0.56 8.98 8.70
C VAL A 191 -1.67 9.77 7.99
N TYR A 192 -1.56 11.10 7.93
CA TYR A 192 -2.54 11.94 7.23
C TYR A 192 -2.46 11.76 5.71
N THR A 193 -1.25 11.74 5.14
CA THR A 193 -1.07 11.55 3.69
C THR A 193 -1.51 10.15 3.24
N ASP A 194 -1.16 9.13 4.02
CA ASP A 194 -1.52 7.73 3.75
C ASP A 194 -3.03 7.52 3.78
N SER A 195 -3.72 8.13 4.74
CA SER A 195 -5.17 8.03 4.85
C SER A 195 -5.89 8.65 3.65
N PHE A 196 -5.40 9.81 3.17
CA PHE A 196 -5.92 10.42 1.95
C PHE A 196 -5.64 9.56 0.71
N GLN A 197 -4.41 9.06 0.57
CA GLN A 197 -4.03 8.20 -0.55
C GLN A 197 -4.83 6.89 -0.58
N ALA A 198 -5.07 6.25 0.58
CA ALA A 198 -5.91 5.07 0.67
C ALA A 198 -7.36 5.33 0.24
N LEU A 199 -7.93 6.47 0.64
CA LEU A 199 -9.27 6.84 0.20
C LEU A 199 -9.34 6.99 -1.33
N CYS A 200 -8.36 7.69 -1.92
CA CYS A 200 -8.24 7.83 -3.36
C CYS A 200 -8.09 6.47 -4.06
N MET A 201 -7.28 5.55 -3.51
CA MET A 201 -7.10 4.20 -4.05
C MET A 201 -8.41 3.40 -4.02
N ILE A 202 -9.18 3.46 -2.93
CA ILE A 202 -10.46 2.75 -2.81
C ILE A 202 -11.47 3.29 -3.83
N ILE A 203 -11.57 4.61 -3.97
CA ILE A 203 -12.48 5.24 -4.94
C ILE A 203 -12.07 4.85 -6.37
N ALA A 204 -10.78 4.93 -6.69
CA ALA A 204 -10.27 4.53 -8.00
C ALA A 204 -10.57 3.06 -8.31
N LEU A 205 -10.36 2.17 -7.34
CA LEU A 205 -10.66 0.74 -7.48
C LEU A 205 -12.15 0.50 -7.72
N LEU A 206 -13.04 1.16 -6.97
CA LEU A 206 -14.49 1.03 -7.16
C LEU A 206 -14.91 1.51 -8.55
N VAL A 207 -14.38 2.63 -9.03
CA VAL A 207 -14.67 3.15 -10.38
C VAL A 207 -14.22 2.15 -11.45
N VAL A 208 -13.01 1.61 -11.33
CA VAL A 208 -12.50 0.59 -12.28
C VAL A 208 -13.38 -0.65 -12.28
N VAL A 209 -13.82 -1.12 -11.11
CA VAL A 209 -14.72 -2.28 -11.01
C VAL A 209 -16.08 -1.99 -11.66
N ILE A 210 -16.68 -0.84 -11.39
CA ILE A 210 -18.00 -0.47 -11.94
C ILE A 210 -17.93 -0.36 -13.48
N LEU A 211 -16.94 0.36 -14.01
CA LEU A 211 -16.76 0.51 -15.46
C LEU A 211 -16.42 -0.82 -16.13
N GLY A 212 -15.63 -1.67 -15.47
CA GLY A 212 -15.33 -3.02 -15.96
C GLY A 212 -16.56 -3.93 -16.00
N ILE A 213 -17.48 -3.80 -15.03
CA ILE A 213 -18.75 -4.53 -15.05
C ILE A 213 -19.64 -4.07 -16.21
N ASP A 214 -19.69 -2.77 -16.47
CA ASP A 214 -20.48 -2.20 -17.56
C ASP A 214 -19.95 -2.63 -18.93
N GLU A 215 -18.63 -2.55 -19.16
CA GLU A 215 -18.01 -2.97 -20.43
C GLU A 215 -18.22 -4.46 -20.73
N VAL A 216 -18.16 -5.33 -19.72
CA VAL A 216 -18.34 -6.78 -19.90
C VAL A 216 -19.82 -7.17 -20.04
N GLY A 217 -20.77 -6.23 -19.85
CA GLY A 217 -22.20 -6.50 -20.00
C GLY A 217 -22.86 -7.12 -18.76
N GLY A 218 -22.30 -6.86 -17.58
CA GLY A 218 -22.89 -7.19 -16.28
C GLY A 218 -22.23 -8.35 -15.52
N LEU A 219 -22.49 -8.41 -14.21
CA LEU A 219 -21.91 -9.40 -13.29
C LEU A 219 -22.20 -10.85 -13.69
N ALA A 220 -23.38 -11.12 -14.25
CA ALA A 220 -23.76 -12.45 -14.71
C ALA A 220 -22.87 -12.93 -15.87
N HIS A 221 -22.49 -12.03 -16.78
CA HIS A 221 -21.61 -12.36 -17.88
C HIS A 221 -20.17 -12.57 -17.41
N ILE A 222 -19.69 -11.77 -16.46
CA ILE A 222 -18.38 -11.97 -15.80
C ILE A 222 -18.30 -13.35 -15.16
N TRP A 223 -19.33 -13.76 -14.44
CA TRP A 223 -19.38 -15.07 -13.79
C TRP A 223 -19.34 -16.22 -14.80
N ASP A 224 -20.09 -16.10 -15.90
CA ASP A 224 -20.11 -17.10 -16.98
C ASP A 224 -18.75 -17.19 -17.70
N VAL A 225 -18.09 -16.04 -17.95
CA VAL A 225 -16.74 -15.99 -18.52
C VAL A 225 -15.69 -16.56 -17.56
N ALA A 226 -15.81 -16.30 -16.26
CA ALA A 226 -14.92 -16.86 -15.24
C ALA A 226 -15.07 -18.38 -15.14
N ASN A 227 -16.31 -18.88 -15.23
CA ASN A 227 -16.62 -20.30 -15.21
C ASN A 227 -16.09 -21.01 -16.49
N LYS A 228 -16.37 -20.44 -17.67
CA LYS A 228 -15.86 -20.94 -18.97
C LYS A 228 -14.35 -20.89 -19.08
N GLY A 229 -13.72 -19.90 -18.45
CA GLY A 229 -12.26 -19.77 -18.37
C GLY A 229 -11.61 -20.73 -17.36
N GLY A 230 -12.39 -21.57 -16.67
CA GLY A 230 -11.87 -22.49 -15.66
C GLY A 230 -11.20 -21.77 -14.47
N ARG A 231 -11.56 -20.51 -14.21
CA ARG A 231 -10.99 -19.67 -13.14
C ARG A 231 -11.76 -19.82 -11.81
N ILE A 232 -12.93 -20.43 -11.86
CA ILE A 232 -13.71 -20.83 -10.68
C ILE A 232 -13.31 -22.25 -10.33
N ARG A 233 -12.28 -22.39 -9.49
CA ARG A 233 -11.82 -23.67 -8.96
C ARG A 233 -11.85 -23.59 -7.44
N PHE A 234 -12.60 -24.48 -6.81
CA PHE A 234 -12.72 -24.59 -5.37
C PHE A 234 -12.19 -25.94 -4.82
N ASP A 235 -11.81 -26.86 -5.71
CA ASP A 235 -11.67 -28.29 -5.39
C ASP A 235 -10.25 -28.87 -5.61
N GLU A 236 -9.25 -28.06 -5.96
CA GLU A 236 -7.83 -28.49 -6.06
C GLU A 236 -6.91 -27.55 -5.26
#